data_AF-A0A353W267-F1
#
_entry.id   AF-A0A353W267-F1
#
_cell.length_a   1.000
_cell.length_b   1.000
_cell.length_c   1.000
_cell.angle_alpha   90.00
_cell.angle_beta   90.00
_cell.angle_gamma   90.00
#
_symmetry.space_group_name_H-M   'P 1'
#
loop_
_entity.id
_entity.type
_entity.pdbx_description
1 polymer ?
#
loop_
_entity_poly.entity_id
_entity_poly.type
_entity_poly.pdbx_seq_one_letter_code
_entity_poly.pdbx_strand_id
1 'polypeptide(L)'
;MIIFERSIEGRNSIKLFYDFTTMKPNDQAIAFVEFGETGSLLQGEPKSFTMWVFGDRSNHWLRARIVDANGILYRIDFAEEIDWYGWKQVTAGIPNNVVFPVALKNIYIANIYNDRTNKGSIYIDKLTANYPLKKMDTSLVPANTQVSDSIKGKPSIFDDKITINIEGVFINSTPIGNNILDDMHIVEIDVSKGGIKRTDSNQWSSLVALKEISNDTIIIRFNSHFNDLDPIEAGVLRNLFHYLRENNNNKVFVVSSGVGESGIAYDKGVRYIHFMHYFELYKSRDALSYYYE
;
A
#
# COMPACT_ATOMS: atom_id res chain seq x y z
N MET A 1 -23.31 43.24 5.74
CA MET A 1 -21.94 43.40 6.24
C MET A 1 -21.38 42.01 6.49
N ILE A 2 -20.50 41.50 5.62
CA ILE A 2 -19.89 40.18 5.82
C ILE A 2 -18.82 40.35 6.89
N ILE A 3 -19.04 39.76 8.05
CA ILE A 3 -18.06 39.73 9.15
C ILE A 3 -17.21 38.49 8.90
N PHE A 4 -16.02 38.66 8.33
CA PHE A 4 -15.06 37.57 8.25
C PHE A 4 -14.57 37.24 9.66
N GLU A 5 -14.63 35.96 10.05
CA GLU A 5 -13.97 35.48 11.26
C GLU A 5 -12.48 35.81 11.16
N ARG A 6 -11.97 36.52 12.17
CA ARG A 6 -10.59 37.01 12.20
C ARG A 6 -9.59 35.94 12.69
N SER A 7 -9.98 34.67 12.78
CA SER A 7 -9.11 33.57 13.19
C SER A 7 -9.56 32.26 12.54
N ILE A 8 -8.62 31.33 12.37
CA ILE A 8 -8.82 29.95 11.94
C ILE A 8 -8.71 28.99 13.13
N GLU A 9 -7.78 29.23 14.06
CA GLU A 9 -7.62 28.41 15.27
C GLU A 9 -7.76 29.27 16.52
N GLY A 10 -8.65 28.85 17.42
CA GLY A 10 -8.98 29.65 18.59
C GLY A 10 -9.72 30.93 18.23
N ARG A 11 -9.40 32.04 18.91
CA ARG A 11 -10.14 33.32 18.83
C ARG A 11 -9.33 34.50 18.28
N ASN A 12 -8.04 34.31 18.01
CA ASN A 12 -7.12 35.38 17.66
C ASN A 12 -6.28 35.00 16.45
N SER A 13 -5.81 35.98 15.70
CA SER A 13 -4.77 35.85 14.67
C SER A 13 -3.80 37.02 14.74
N ILE A 14 -2.66 36.90 14.06
CA ILE A 14 -1.71 37.99 13.92
C ILE A 14 -2.11 38.84 12.72
N LYS A 15 -2.25 40.15 12.91
CA LYS A 15 -2.41 41.11 11.80
C LYS A 15 -1.08 41.80 11.52
N LEU A 16 -0.57 41.67 10.30
CA LEU A 16 0.60 42.41 9.83
C LEU A 16 0.14 43.55 8.92
N PHE A 17 0.34 44.79 9.37
CA PHE A 17 0.18 45.99 8.53
C PHE A 17 1.52 46.35 7.88
N TYR A 18 1.49 46.79 6.63
CA TYR A 18 2.67 47.25 5.90
C TYR A 18 2.35 48.46 5.02
N ASP A 19 3.34 49.30 4.78
CA ASP A 19 3.27 50.43 3.85
C ASP A 19 4.54 50.48 2.99
N PHE A 20 4.40 50.14 1.71
CA PHE A 20 5.50 50.14 0.75
C PHE A 20 5.38 51.29 -0.26
N THR A 21 4.54 52.29 -0.01
CA THR A 21 4.32 53.43 -0.91
C THR A 21 5.56 54.31 -1.09
N THR A 22 6.49 54.28 -0.12
CA THR A 22 7.74 55.04 -0.14
C THR A 22 8.94 54.24 -0.63
N MET A 23 8.74 53.04 -1.19
CA MET A 23 9.83 52.23 -1.73
C MET A 23 10.49 52.95 -2.90
N LYS A 24 11.83 53.01 -2.91
CA LYS A 24 12.59 53.63 -3.99
C LYS A 24 12.63 52.71 -5.22
N PRO A 25 12.75 53.25 -6.44
CA PRO A 25 12.95 52.44 -7.64
C PRO A 25 14.19 51.55 -7.53
N ASN A 26 14.05 50.27 -7.90
CA ASN A 26 15.05 49.21 -7.85
C ASN A 26 15.46 48.78 -6.44
N ASP A 27 14.64 49.07 -5.43
CA ASP A 27 14.83 48.65 -4.04
C ASP A 27 13.85 47.51 -3.67
N GLN A 28 13.97 46.99 -2.45
CA GLN A 28 13.03 46.04 -1.85
C GLN A 28 12.44 46.61 -0.56
N ALA A 29 11.13 46.45 -0.38
CA ALA A 29 10.46 46.80 0.87
C ALA A 29 9.96 45.53 1.56
N ILE A 30 10.19 45.41 2.87
CA ILE A 30 9.90 44.20 3.64
C ILE A 30 9.25 44.57 4.98
N ALA A 31 8.22 43.81 5.38
CA ALA A 31 7.64 43.88 6.72
C ALA A 31 7.67 42.49 7.37
N PHE A 32 8.10 42.44 8.64
CA PHE A 32 8.40 41.20 9.36
C PHE A 32 7.42 40.94 10.52
N VAL A 33 7.13 39.66 10.74
CA VAL A 33 6.73 39.08 12.02
C VAL A 33 7.94 38.34 12.57
N GLU A 34 8.55 38.86 13.64
CA GLU A 34 9.78 38.33 14.24
C GLU A 34 9.48 37.32 15.37
N PHE A 35 10.24 36.21 15.41
CA PHE A 35 10.17 35.19 16.47
C PHE A 35 11.30 35.39 17.52
N GLY A 36 11.54 36.63 17.91
CA GLY A 36 12.64 37.00 18.84
C GLY A 36 14.03 36.95 18.19
N GLU A 37 15.05 37.42 18.92
CA GLU A 37 16.43 37.56 18.40
C GLU A 37 17.00 36.22 17.90
N THR A 38 16.76 35.15 18.66
CA THR A 38 17.25 33.81 18.33
C THR A 38 16.35 33.05 17.36
N GLY A 39 15.11 33.50 17.13
CA GLY A 39 14.08 32.72 16.44
C GLY A 39 13.49 31.63 17.33
N SER A 40 12.50 30.90 16.78
CA SER A 40 11.87 29.74 17.41
C SER A 40 12.54 28.45 16.96
N LEU A 41 13.25 27.77 17.87
CA LEU A 41 13.93 26.51 17.62
C LEU A 41 12.93 25.35 17.48
N LEU A 42 13.04 24.58 16.40
CA LEU A 42 12.20 23.42 16.15
C LEU A 42 12.97 22.14 16.44
N GLN A 43 12.41 21.32 17.33
CA GLN A 43 12.96 20.00 17.62
C GLN A 43 12.73 19.06 16.43
N GLY A 44 13.64 18.13 16.19
CA GLY A 44 13.54 17.14 15.11
C GLY A 44 13.77 17.72 13.70
N GLU A 45 13.23 17.01 12.70
CA GLU A 45 13.46 17.30 11.28
C GLU A 45 12.14 17.58 10.54
N PRO A 46 11.53 18.77 10.71
CA PRO A 46 10.35 19.14 9.92
C PRO A 46 10.69 19.17 8.44
N LYS A 47 9.71 18.87 7.57
CA LYS A 47 9.85 18.94 6.11
C LYS A 47 9.23 20.17 5.50
N SER A 48 8.28 20.80 6.19
CA SER A 48 7.65 22.02 5.72
C SER A 48 7.00 22.78 6.87
N PHE A 49 6.59 24.00 6.58
CA PHE A 49 5.67 24.77 7.40
C PHE A 49 4.36 24.95 6.66
N THR A 50 3.26 24.97 7.40
CA THR A 50 1.93 25.35 6.91
C THR A 50 1.39 26.48 7.75
N MET A 51 0.65 27.41 7.15
CA MET A 51 -0.11 28.42 7.89
C MET A 51 -1.34 28.84 7.08
N TRP A 52 -2.31 29.45 7.76
CA TRP A 52 -3.42 30.12 7.11
C TRP A 52 -3.15 31.61 6.99
N VAL A 53 -3.48 32.17 5.82
CA VAL A 53 -3.26 33.58 5.51
C VAL A 53 -4.52 34.17 4.90
N PHE A 54 -5.03 35.23 5.55
CA PHE A 54 -6.05 36.08 4.96
C PHE A 54 -5.38 37.04 3.99
N GLY A 55 -5.49 36.77 2.70
CA GLY A 55 -4.84 37.54 1.64
C GLY A 55 -5.54 38.87 1.35
N ASP A 56 -4.75 39.83 0.88
CA ASP A 56 -5.19 41.17 0.49
C ASP A 56 -5.00 41.46 -1.01
N ARG A 57 -4.68 40.42 -1.81
CA ARG A 57 -4.40 40.51 -3.25
C ARG A 57 -3.33 41.55 -3.60
N SER A 58 -2.36 41.74 -2.72
CA SER A 58 -1.30 42.73 -2.91
C SER A 58 -0.26 42.35 -3.96
N ASN A 59 -0.23 41.08 -4.38
CA ASN A 59 0.77 40.50 -5.28
C ASN A 59 2.21 40.63 -4.73
N HIS A 60 2.36 40.71 -3.41
CA HIS A 60 3.67 40.64 -2.74
C HIS A 60 4.06 39.20 -2.47
N TRP A 61 5.35 38.99 -2.24
CA TRP A 61 5.87 37.68 -1.84
C TRP A 61 5.60 37.45 -0.35
N LEU A 62 5.18 36.24 0.01
CA LEU A 62 5.09 35.78 1.40
C LEU A 62 6.15 34.70 1.64
N ARG A 63 7.06 34.97 2.58
CA ARG A 63 8.24 34.14 2.84
C ARG A 63 8.49 33.95 4.33
N ALA A 64 9.40 33.03 4.64
CA ALA A 64 10.05 32.96 5.93
C ALA A 64 11.56 32.83 5.81
N ARG A 65 12.26 33.22 6.88
CA ARG A 65 13.68 32.91 7.08
C ARG A 65 13.80 31.83 8.13
N ILE A 66 14.55 30.78 7.80
CA ILE A 66 14.99 29.76 8.76
C ILE A 66 16.52 29.78 8.86
N VAL A 67 17.04 29.40 10.01
CA VAL A 67 18.48 29.22 10.24
C VAL A 67 18.72 27.78 10.64
N ASP A 68 19.69 27.15 10.01
CA ASP A 68 20.06 25.75 10.26
C ASP A 68 21.04 25.62 11.45
N ALA A 69 21.40 24.38 11.80
CA ALA A 69 22.31 24.12 12.92
C ALA A 69 23.74 24.66 12.74
N ASN A 70 24.15 24.93 11.49
CA ASN A 70 25.43 25.55 11.16
C ASN A 70 25.37 27.08 11.14
N GLY A 71 24.20 27.67 11.40
CA GLY A 71 23.98 29.11 11.33
C GLY A 71 23.72 29.64 9.91
N ILE A 72 23.50 28.76 8.93
CA ILE A 72 23.21 29.15 7.54
C ILE A 72 21.75 29.58 7.45
N LEU A 73 21.51 30.75 6.85
CA LEU A 73 20.19 31.31 6.64
C LEU A 73 19.60 30.86 5.30
N TYR A 74 18.40 30.29 5.36
CA TYR A 74 17.61 29.90 4.20
C TYR A 74 16.34 30.74 4.11
N ARG A 75 15.94 31.08 2.87
CA ARG A 75 14.64 31.68 2.57
C ARG A 75 13.74 30.59 2.00
N ILE A 76 12.55 30.46 2.56
CA ILE A 76 11.52 29.53 2.10
C ILE A 76 10.26 30.33 1.74
N ASP A 77 9.59 29.92 0.67
CA ASP A 77 8.51 30.68 0.09
C ASP A 77 7.18 30.00 0.39
N PHE A 78 6.24 30.74 0.99
CA PHE A 78 4.86 30.27 1.19
C PHE A 78 3.99 30.62 -0.03
N ALA A 79 4.25 31.77 -0.64
CA ALA A 79 3.66 32.20 -1.90
C ALA A 79 4.58 33.23 -2.57
N GLU A 80 4.81 33.08 -3.88
CA GLU A 80 5.52 34.10 -4.67
C GLU A 80 4.65 35.35 -4.87
N GLU A 81 3.32 35.19 -4.93
CA GLU A 81 2.39 36.31 -4.98
C GLU A 81 1.17 36.04 -4.09
N ILE A 82 0.84 37.00 -3.22
CA ILE A 82 -0.45 37.03 -2.52
C ILE A 82 -1.50 37.54 -3.51
N ASP A 83 -2.02 36.64 -4.34
CA ASP A 83 -2.98 36.92 -5.43
C ASP A 83 -4.45 36.67 -5.05
N TRP A 84 -4.70 36.33 -3.79
CA TRP A 84 -6.02 35.95 -3.27
C TRP A 84 -6.57 36.94 -2.25
N TYR A 85 -7.89 36.90 -2.09
CA TYR A 85 -8.60 37.46 -0.94
C TYR A 85 -9.11 36.33 -0.04
N GLY A 86 -9.28 36.63 1.24
CA GLY A 86 -9.81 35.66 2.20
C GLY A 86 -8.75 34.66 2.68
N TRP A 87 -9.20 33.72 3.51
CA TRP A 87 -8.33 32.71 4.11
C TRP A 87 -7.91 31.65 3.08
N LYS A 88 -6.60 31.42 2.98
CA LYS A 88 -5.98 30.34 2.19
C LYS A 88 -4.89 29.69 3.03
N GLN A 89 -4.82 28.36 3.01
CA GLN A 89 -3.68 27.66 3.59
C GLN A 89 -2.51 27.66 2.60
N VAL A 90 -1.33 28.00 3.09
CA VAL A 90 -0.08 28.05 2.31
C VAL A 90 0.98 27.17 2.97
N THR A 91 1.89 26.65 2.16
CA THR A 91 2.91 25.68 2.58
C THR A 91 4.28 26.11 2.05
N ALA A 92 5.29 26.10 2.91
CA ALA A 92 6.69 26.33 2.52
C ALA A 92 7.53 25.08 2.84
N GLY A 93 8.16 24.49 1.83
CA GLY A 93 9.07 23.35 1.99
C GLY A 93 10.41 23.76 2.58
N ILE A 94 10.98 22.91 3.45
CA ILE A 94 12.36 23.05 3.92
C ILE A 94 13.28 22.33 2.92
N PRO A 95 14.29 23.02 2.35
CA PRO A 95 15.23 22.39 1.41
C PRO A 95 15.97 21.19 1.99
N ASN A 96 16.25 20.19 1.16
CA ASN A 96 16.91 18.94 1.58
C ASN A 96 18.36 19.13 2.08
N ASN A 97 19.00 20.26 1.76
CA ASN A 97 20.38 20.57 2.14
C ASN A 97 20.51 21.35 3.46
N VAL A 98 19.42 21.46 4.23
CA VAL A 98 19.40 22.11 5.55
C VAL A 98 19.86 21.13 6.64
N VAL A 99 20.67 21.61 7.58
CA VAL A 99 21.11 20.82 8.74
C VAL A 99 20.23 21.09 9.96
N PHE A 100 19.64 20.05 10.53
CA PHE A 100 18.73 20.17 11.69
C PHE A 100 19.48 20.16 13.03
N PRO A 101 18.90 20.73 14.11
CA PRO A 101 17.61 21.43 14.16
C PRO A 101 17.63 22.78 13.45
N VAL A 102 16.45 23.26 13.04
CA VAL A 102 16.28 24.57 12.41
C VAL A 102 15.54 25.53 13.33
N ALA A 103 15.84 26.82 13.24
CA ALA A 103 15.12 27.88 13.92
C ALA A 103 14.36 28.75 12.91
N LEU A 104 13.06 28.98 13.14
CA LEU A 104 12.28 29.96 12.39
C LEU A 104 12.57 31.37 12.92
N LYS A 105 13.14 32.24 12.08
CA LYS A 105 13.48 33.63 12.46
C LYS A 105 12.30 34.57 12.29
N ASN A 106 11.72 34.60 11.09
CA ASN A 106 10.60 35.46 10.77
C ASN A 106 9.76 34.94 9.62
N ILE A 107 8.53 35.43 9.57
CA ILE A 107 7.65 35.41 8.41
C ILE A 107 7.56 36.85 7.91
N TYR A 108 7.63 37.04 6.60
CA TYR A 108 7.67 38.39 6.04
C TYR A 108 6.96 38.48 4.71
N ILE A 109 6.40 39.67 4.48
CA ILE A 109 5.90 40.10 3.18
C ILE A 109 6.93 41.00 2.53
N ALA A 110 7.22 40.79 1.25
CA ALA A 110 8.22 41.55 0.51
C ALA A 110 7.67 42.05 -0.84
N ASN A 111 7.85 43.34 -1.10
CA ASN A 111 7.77 43.89 -2.44
C ASN A 111 9.17 43.92 -3.07
N ILE A 112 9.30 43.28 -4.23
CA ILE A 112 10.53 43.29 -5.04
C ILE A 112 10.32 43.93 -6.42
N TYR A 113 9.14 44.49 -6.67
CA TYR A 113 8.74 45.10 -7.94
C TYR A 113 8.42 46.59 -7.78
N ASN A 114 8.89 47.40 -8.73
CA ASN A 114 8.74 48.86 -8.68
C ASN A 114 7.32 49.35 -8.89
N ASP A 115 6.44 48.53 -9.47
CA ASP A 115 5.05 48.87 -9.83
C ASP A 115 4.02 48.45 -8.77
N ARG A 116 4.47 47.88 -7.65
CA ARG A 116 3.61 47.37 -6.57
C ARG A 116 3.77 48.14 -5.26
N THR A 117 4.04 49.43 -5.31
CA THR A 117 4.22 50.31 -4.12
C THR A 117 2.89 50.61 -3.41
N ASN A 118 2.30 49.59 -2.80
CA ASN A 118 1.01 49.66 -2.09
C ASN A 118 1.17 49.47 -0.58
N LYS A 119 0.08 49.69 0.15
CA LYS A 119 -0.04 49.42 1.59
C LYS A 119 -1.24 48.54 1.85
N GLY A 120 -1.18 47.73 2.89
CA GLY A 120 -2.18 46.70 3.12
C GLY A 120 -2.04 46.01 4.46
N SER A 121 -2.76 44.90 4.61
CA SER A 121 -2.63 44.06 5.78
C SER A 121 -3.08 42.64 5.50
N ILE A 122 -2.27 41.69 5.94
CA ILE A 122 -2.62 40.28 5.98
C ILE A 122 -2.90 39.84 7.41
N TYR A 123 -3.66 38.76 7.56
CA TYR A 123 -3.79 38.04 8.82
C TYR A 123 -3.15 36.67 8.70
N ILE A 124 -2.41 36.25 9.72
CA ILE A 124 -1.71 34.97 9.78
C ILE A 124 -2.22 34.19 10.99
N ASP A 125 -2.53 32.92 10.79
CA ASP A 125 -2.97 32.03 11.86
C ASP A 125 -2.53 30.57 11.63
N LYS A 126 -2.56 29.76 12.70
CA LYS A 126 -2.30 28.32 12.70
C LYS A 126 -0.99 27.93 12.00
N LEU A 127 0.09 28.62 12.35
CA LEU A 127 1.44 28.26 11.89
C LEU A 127 1.85 26.91 12.48
N THR A 128 2.14 25.95 11.63
CA THR A 128 2.41 24.55 11.98
C THR A 128 3.70 24.08 11.30
N ALA A 129 4.56 23.39 12.04
CA ALA A 129 5.70 22.67 11.47
C ALA A 129 5.29 21.20 11.20
N ASN A 130 5.50 20.73 9.97
CA ASN A 130 5.07 19.39 9.54
C ASN A 130 6.23 18.41 9.56
N TYR A 131 6.07 17.32 10.30
CA TYR A 131 7.09 16.28 10.49
C TYR A 131 6.76 15.04 9.67
N PRO A 132 7.77 14.32 9.17
CA PRO A 132 7.52 13.02 8.58
C PRO A 132 6.93 12.10 9.66
N LEU A 133 6.07 11.17 9.24
CA LEU A 133 5.62 10.11 10.14
C LEU A 133 6.85 9.40 10.70
N LYS A 134 6.92 9.29 12.03
CA LYS A 134 7.97 8.51 12.69
C LYS A 134 7.92 7.11 12.07
N LYS A 135 9.05 6.61 11.54
CA LYS A 135 9.14 5.22 11.08
C LYS A 135 8.57 4.36 12.20
N MET A 136 7.51 3.60 11.89
CA MET A 136 6.96 2.66 12.84
C MET A 136 8.08 1.70 13.21
N ASP A 137 8.24 1.45 14.50
CA ASP A 137 9.12 0.40 14.97
C ASP A 137 8.56 -0.92 14.48
N THR A 138 9.20 -1.50 13.45
CA THR A 138 8.75 -2.74 12.85
C THR A 138 8.87 -3.92 13.81
N SER A 139 9.58 -3.78 14.94
CA SER A 139 9.56 -4.78 16.01
C SER A 139 8.24 -4.84 16.78
N LEU A 140 7.41 -3.78 16.69
CA LEU A 140 6.06 -3.74 17.25
C LEU A 140 4.99 -4.29 16.31
N VAL A 141 5.35 -4.60 15.06
CA VAL A 141 4.43 -5.24 14.11
C VAL A 141 4.49 -6.74 14.39
N PRO A 142 3.37 -7.37 14.82
CA PRO A 142 3.35 -8.81 15.02
C PRO A 142 3.68 -9.53 13.73
N ALA A 143 4.36 -10.67 13.83
CA ALA A 143 4.58 -11.54 12.67
C ALA A 143 3.24 -11.86 12.00
N ASN A 144 3.25 -11.99 10.67
CA ASN A 144 2.06 -12.38 9.93
C ASN A 144 1.45 -13.65 10.52
N THR A 145 0.14 -13.67 10.68
CA THR A 145 -0.59 -14.88 11.06
C THR A 145 -0.31 -15.97 10.04
N GLN A 146 0.32 -17.06 10.47
CA GLN A 146 0.53 -18.24 9.63
C GLN A 146 -0.64 -19.20 9.83
N VAL A 147 -1.38 -19.49 8.76
CA VAL A 147 -2.35 -20.59 8.79
C VAL A 147 -1.58 -21.90 8.78
N SER A 148 -1.53 -22.56 9.94
CA SER A 148 -0.92 -23.89 10.09
C SER A 148 -1.94 -24.96 9.75
N ASP A 149 -1.62 -25.80 8.77
CA ASP A 149 -2.42 -26.96 8.43
C ASP A 149 -1.76 -28.21 8.97
N SER A 150 -2.51 -28.95 9.78
CA SER A 150 -2.05 -30.13 10.51
C SER A 150 -1.42 -31.21 9.63
N ILE A 151 -1.73 -31.23 8.33
CA ILE A 151 -1.21 -32.22 7.39
C ILE A 151 -0.10 -31.67 6.46
N LYS A 152 0.36 -30.42 6.65
CA LYS A 152 1.50 -29.89 5.90
C LYS A 152 2.81 -30.41 6.52
N GLY A 153 3.60 -31.15 5.75
CA GLY A 153 4.87 -31.69 6.18
C GLY A 153 5.42 -32.76 5.22
N LYS A 154 6.72 -33.03 5.34
CA LYS A 154 7.42 -34.07 4.57
C LYS A 154 7.74 -35.25 5.49
N PRO A 155 6.88 -36.29 5.55
CA PRO A 155 7.11 -37.44 6.42
C PRO A 155 8.28 -38.29 5.90
N SER A 156 8.99 -38.96 6.80
CA SER A 156 10.06 -39.90 6.43
C SER A 156 9.56 -41.29 6.06
N ILE A 157 8.33 -41.65 6.45
CA ILE A 157 7.70 -42.95 6.22
C ILE A 157 6.34 -42.69 5.56
N PHE A 158 6.10 -43.36 4.44
CA PHE A 158 4.85 -43.31 3.67
C PHE A 158 4.73 -44.60 2.84
N ASP A 159 3.50 -44.97 2.50
CA ASP A 159 3.19 -46.11 1.63
C ASP A 159 3.21 -45.67 0.16
N ASP A 160 2.57 -44.54 -0.14
CA ASP A 160 2.52 -43.97 -1.49
C ASP A 160 2.93 -42.50 -1.50
N LYS A 161 3.61 -42.10 -2.57
CA LYS A 161 3.96 -40.70 -2.86
C LYS A 161 3.45 -40.27 -4.22
N ILE A 162 2.64 -39.23 -4.22
CA ILE A 162 2.21 -38.53 -5.42
C ILE A 162 3.13 -37.31 -5.58
N THR A 163 3.71 -37.16 -6.76
CA THR A 163 4.48 -35.98 -7.14
C THR A 163 3.82 -35.31 -8.33
N ILE A 164 3.56 -34.01 -8.22
CA ILE A 164 3.01 -33.16 -9.28
C ILE A 164 4.03 -32.07 -9.55
N ASN A 165 4.51 -31.98 -10.79
CA ASN A 165 5.47 -30.97 -11.22
C ASN A 165 5.08 -30.45 -12.61
N ILE A 166 5.99 -29.78 -13.31
CA ILE A 166 5.74 -29.29 -14.68
C ILE A 166 5.62 -30.42 -15.72
N GLU A 167 6.25 -31.58 -15.48
CA GLU A 167 6.28 -32.72 -16.41
C GLU A 167 5.00 -33.55 -16.34
N GLY A 168 4.30 -33.54 -15.19
CA GLY A 168 3.05 -34.25 -15.02
C GLY A 168 2.80 -34.70 -13.59
N VAL A 169 2.03 -35.77 -13.46
CA VAL A 169 1.67 -36.41 -12.20
C VAL A 169 2.28 -37.80 -12.16
N PHE A 170 2.92 -38.14 -11.04
CA PHE A 170 3.63 -39.39 -10.83
C PHE A 170 3.20 -40.01 -9.50
N ILE A 171 3.01 -41.34 -9.49
CA ILE A 171 2.78 -42.14 -8.28
C ILE A 171 4.00 -43.03 -8.09
N ASN A 172 4.68 -42.93 -6.96
CA ASN A 172 5.89 -43.70 -6.65
C ASN A 172 6.92 -43.65 -7.79
N SER A 173 7.14 -42.44 -8.33
CA SER A 173 8.04 -42.16 -9.47
C SER A 173 7.60 -42.75 -10.83
N THR A 174 6.39 -43.29 -10.94
CA THR A 174 5.83 -43.78 -12.20
C THR A 174 4.77 -42.79 -12.72
N PRO A 175 4.79 -42.37 -13.99
CA PRO A 175 3.77 -41.49 -14.56
C PRO A 175 2.37 -42.06 -14.37
N ILE A 176 1.40 -41.17 -14.09
CA ILE A 176 0.01 -41.60 -13.92
C ILE A 176 -0.54 -42.11 -15.27
N GLY A 177 -1.02 -43.35 -15.26
CA GLY A 177 -1.63 -44.06 -16.39
C GLY A 177 -2.85 -44.83 -15.89
N ASN A 178 -2.92 -46.14 -16.12
CA ASN A 178 -3.98 -47.02 -15.56
C ASN A 178 -3.90 -47.20 -14.02
N ASN A 179 -2.90 -46.63 -13.36
CA ASN A 179 -2.72 -46.75 -11.91
C ASN A 179 -3.60 -45.72 -11.20
N ILE A 180 -4.73 -46.19 -10.68
CA ILE A 180 -5.67 -45.43 -9.86
C ILE A 180 -5.46 -45.90 -8.41
N LEU A 181 -5.20 -44.98 -7.48
CA LEU A 181 -5.32 -45.28 -6.05
C LEU A 181 -6.81 -45.22 -5.71
N ASP A 182 -7.34 -46.27 -5.06
CA ASP A 182 -8.79 -46.47 -4.88
C ASP A 182 -9.54 -45.31 -4.18
N ASP A 183 -8.86 -44.51 -3.36
CA ASP A 183 -9.41 -43.41 -2.54
C ASP A 183 -8.86 -42.02 -2.91
N MET A 184 -8.31 -41.90 -4.12
CA MET A 184 -7.75 -40.65 -4.59
C MET A 184 -8.08 -40.38 -6.06
N HIS A 185 -8.62 -39.19 -6.29
CA HIS A 185 -9.00 -38.72 -7.61
C HIS A 185 -8.15 -37.53 -8.01
N ILE A 186 -7.43 -37.65 -9.13
CA ILE A 186 -6.64 -36.57 -9.69
C ILE A 186 -7.29 -36.15 -11.01
N VAL A 187 -7.60 -34.87 -11.13
CA VAL A 187 -8.14 -34.28 -12.35
C VAL A 187 -7.20 -33.18 -12.82
N GLU A 188 -6.75 -33.29 -14.06
CA GLU A 188 -5.96 -32.25 -14.71
C GLU A 188 -6.88 -31.38 -15.57
N ILE A 189 -6.76 -30.06 -15.42
CA ILE A 189 -7.57 -29.07 -16.12
C ILE A 189 -6.64 -28.11 -16.86
N ASP A 190 -6.79 -28.08 -18.19
CA ASP A 190 -6.13 -27.13 -19.07
C ASP A 190 -6.96 -25.84 -19.18
N VAL A 191 -6.33 -24.74 -18.79
CA VAL A 191 -6.86 -23.37 -18.85
C VAL A 191 -5.94 -22.44 -19.64
N SER A 192 -5.11 -22.99 -20.53
CA SER A 192 -4.11 -22.26 -21.33
C SER A 192 -4.66 -21.08 -22.15
N LYS A 193 -5.97 -21.04 -22.42
CA LYS A 193 -6.65 -19.91 -23.08
C LYS A 193 -7.38 -18.97 -22.11
N GLY A 194 -6.99 -18.96 -20.84
CA GLY A 194 -7.51 -18.10 -19.77
C GLY A 194 -8.82 -18.57 -19.13
N GLY A 195 -9.13 -19.87 -19.24
CA GLY A 195 -10.34 -20.47 -18.67
C GLY A 195 -10.76 -21.77 -19.34
N ILE A 196 -11.56 -22.58 -18.65
CA ILE A 196 -12.00 -23.91 -19.11
C ILE A 196 -12.85 -23.76 -20.37
N LYS A 197 -13.86 -22.88 -20.32
CA LYS A 197 -14.77 -22.67 -21.45
C LYS A 197 -14.04 -22.28 -22.74
N ARG A 198 -12.99 -21.45 -22.62
CA ARG A 198 -12.19 -20.96 -23.75
C ARG A 198 -11.18 -22.00 -24.25
N THR A 199 -10.70 -22.86 -23.35
CA THR A 199 -9.65 -23.84 -23.64
C THR A 199 -10.24 -25.13 -24.21
N ASP A 200 -11.06 -25.82 -23.40
CA ASP A 200 -11.88 -26.96 -23.81
C ASP A 200 -13.05 -27.11 -22.82
N SER A 201 -14.26 -26.88 -23.33
CA SER A 201 -15.50 -26.94 -22.53
C SER A 201 -15.88 -28.35 -22.08
N ASN A 202 -15.34 -29.40 -22.72
CA ASN A 202 -15.66 -30.78 -22.34
C ASN A 202 -15.08 -31.17 -20.97
N GLN A 203 -14.01 -30.50 -20.53
CA GLN A 203 -13.37 -30.72 -19.23
C GLN A 203 -14.31 -30.45 -18.03
N TRP A 204 -15.38 -29.68 -18.22
CA TRP A 204 -16.40 -29.46 -17.19
C TRP A 204 -17.07 -30.76 -16.73
N SER A 205 -17.22 -31.74 -17.63
CA SER A 205 -17.81 -33.04 -17.29
C SER A 205 -16.97 -33.78 -16.24
N SER A 206 -15.63 -33.73 -16.37
CA SER A 206 -14.69 -34.32 -15.40
C SER A 206 -14.81 -33.67 -14.01
N LEU A 207 -15.00 -32.34 -13.95
CA LEU A 207 -15.19 -31.62 -12.69
C LEU A 207 -16.54 -31.90 -12.04
N VAL A 208 -17.61 -31.96 -12.84
CA VAL A 208 -18.96 -32.23 -12.33
C VAL A 208 -19.07 -33.67 -11.82
N ALA A 209 -18.41 -34.63 -12.46
CA ALA A 209 -18.36 -36.02 -12.01
C ALA A 209 -17.80 -36.17 -10.58
N LEU A 210 -16.96 -35.22 -10.12
CA LEU A 210 -16.42 -35.24 -8.76
C LEU A 210 -17.50 -35.13 -7.67
N LYS A 211 -18.70 -34.63 -8.00
CA LYS A 211 -19.81 -34.50 -7.04
C LYS A 211 -20.30 -35.84 -6.48
N GLU A 212 -20.04 -36.94 -7.18
CA GLU A 212 -20.42 -38.28 -6.72
C GLU A 212 -19.39 -38.88 -5.75
N ILE A 213 -18.20 -38.28 -5.63
CA ILE A 213 -17.11 -38.75 -4.78
C ILE A 213 -17.29 -38.21 -3.36
N SER A 214 -17.16 -39.08 -2.35
CA SER A 214 -17.28 -38.73 -0.94
C SER A 214 -16.25 -39.43 -0.06
N ASN A 215 -15.78 -38.74 0.97
CA ASN A 215 -14.77 -39.18 1.93
C ASN A 215 -13.36 -39.49 1.35
N ASP A 216 -13.06 -38.99 0.15
CA ASP A 216 -11.81 -39.27 -0.56
C ASP A 216 -10.88 -38.05 -0.64
N THR A 217 -9.69 -38.26 -1.20
CA THR A 217 -8.77 -37.17 -1.54
C THR A 217 -8.92 -36.77 -3.00
N ILE A 218 -9.25 -35.50 -3.24
CA ILE A 218 -9.40 -34.94 -4.58
C ILE A 218 -8.29 -33.93 -4.83
N ILE A 219 -7.51 -34.14 -5.89
CA ILE A 219 -6.50 -33.21 -6.37
C ILE A 219 -6.93 -32.69 -7.75
N ILE A 220 -7.08 -31.38 -7.87
CA ILE A 220 -7.41 -30.71 -9.13
C ILE A 220 -6.19 -29.88 -9.53
N ARG A 221 -5.51 -30.31 -10.60
CA ARG A 221 -4.32 -29.65 -11.13
C ARG A 221 -4.71 -28.69 -12.25
N PHE A 222 -4.37 -27.42 -12.10
CA PHE A 222 -4.44 -26.42 -13.17
C PHE A 222 -3.04 -26.16 -13.73
N ASN A 223 -2.96 -25.95 -15.05
CA ASN A 223 -1.71 -25.53 -15.71
C ASN A 223 -1.45 -24.02 -15.64
N SER A 224 -2.28 -23.25 -14.92
CA SER A 224 -2.06 -21.86 -14.55
C SER A 224 -2.49 -21.60 -13.11
N HIS A 225 -2.10 -20.46 -12.54
CA HIS A 225 -2.55 -20.08 -11.21
C HIS A 225 -4.08 -19.94 -11.19
N PHE A 226 -4.75 -20.51 -10.17
CA PHE A 226 -6.22 -20.54 -10.11
C PHE A 226 -6.86 -19.15 -10.09
N ASN A 227 -6.19 -18.17 -9.49
CA ASN A 227 -6.67 -16.78 -9.43
C ASN A 227 -6.50 -16.02 -10.76
N ASP A 228 -5.83 -16.58 -11.76
CA ASP A 228 -5.67 -15.96 -13.09
C ASP A 228 -6.86 -16.28 -14.02
N LEU A 229 -7.74 -17.19 -13.60
CA LEU A 229 -8.96 -17.52 -14.33
C LEU A 229 -9.94 -16.35 -14.34
N ASP A 230 -10.83 -16.33 -15.33
CA ASP A 230 -11.95 -15.40 -15.36
C ASP A 230 -12.70 -15.41 -14.00
N PRO A 231 -12.96 -14.24 -13.38
CA PRO A 231 -13.51 -14.18 -12.02
C PRO A 231 -14.86 -14.90 -11.85
N ILE A 232 -15.70 -14.93 -12.89
CA ILE A 232 -16.99 -15.61 -12.86
C ILE A 232 -16.77 -17.12 -12.89
N GLU A 233 -15.92 -17.61 -13.80
CA GLU A 233 -15.58 -19.03 -13.89
C GLU A 233 -14.91 -19.53 -12.59
N ALA A 234 -13.95 -18.78 -12.07
CA ALA A 234 -13.29 -19.05 -10.79
C ALA A 234 -14.29 -19.10 -9.62
N GLY A 235 -15.30 -18.22 -9.63
CA GLY A 235 -16.37 -18.23 -8.63
C GLY A 235 -17.21 -19.51 -8.65
N VAL A 236 -17.58 -19.98 -9.85
CA VAL A 236 -18.32 -21.25 -10.00
C VAL A 236 -17.47 -22.44 -9.54
N LEU A 237 -16.20 -22.47 -9.91
CA LEU A 237 -15.27 -23.53 -9.49
C LEU A 237 -15.06 -23.55 -7.98
N ARG A 238 -14.91 -22.38 -7.33
CA ARG A 238 -14.85 -22.27 -5.87
C ARG A 238 -16.07 -22.89 -5.21
N ASN A 239 -17.28 -22.57 -5.69
CA ASN A 239 -18.51 -23.16 -5.15
C ASN A 239 -18.55 -24.68 -5.30
N LEU A 240 -18.08 -25.21 -6.44
CA LEU A 240 -17.94 -26.65 -6.62
C LEU A 240 -16.96 -27.24 -5.60
N PHE A 241 -15.78 -26.66 -5.43
CA PHE A 241 -14.76 -27.21 -4.52
C PHE A 241 -15.19 -27.13 -3.05
N HIS A 242 -15.91 -26.07 -2.67
CA HIS A 242 -16.57 -25.98 -1.37
C HIS A 242 -17.60 -27.09 -1.19
N TYR A 243 -18.43 -27.37 -2.19
CA TYR A 243 -19.37 -28.49 -2.13
C TYR A 243 -18.65 -29.85 -1.96
N LEU A 244 -17.59 -30.10 -2.75
CA LEU A 244 -16.78 -31.32 -2.62
C LEU A 244 -16.19 -31.46 -1.21
N ARG A 245 -15.78 -30.35 -0.59
CA ARG A 245 -15.20 -30.34 0.75
C ARG A 245 -16.26 -30.47 1.86
N GLU A 246 -17.25 -29.60 1.86
CA GLU A 246 -18.21 -29.42 2.97
C GLU A 246 -19.34 -30.45 2.93
N ASN A 247 -19.87 -30.77 1.74
CA ASN A 247 -21.02 -31.68 1.61
C ASN A 247 -20.59 -33.15 1.50
N ASN A 248 -19.47 -33.42 0.84
CA ASN A 248 -19.01 -34.78 0.58
C ASN A 248 -17.84 -35.21 1.48
N ASN A 249 -17.39 -34.34 2.39
CA ASN A 249 -16.29 -34.59 3.33
C ASN A 249 -14.96 -34.97 2.65
N ASN A 250 -14.72 -34.54 1.40
CA ASN A 250 -13.48 -34.84 0.69
C ASN A 250 -12.32 -33.95 1.17
N LYS A 251 -11.08 -34.42 1.06
CA LYS A 251 -9.88 -33.59 1.20
C LYS A 251 -9.55 -32.99 -0.16
N VAL A 252 -9.77 -31.69 -0.33
CA VAL A 252 -9.65 -31.04 -1.66
C VAL A 252 -8.37 -30.21 -1.74
N PHE A 253 -7.56 -30.52 -2.75
CA PHE A 253 -6.33 -29.81 -3.11
C PHE A 253 -6.48 -29.26 -4.53
N VAL A 254 -6.46 -27.94 -4.67
CA VAL A 254 -6.38 -27.26 -5.96
C VAL A 254 -4.94 -26.82 -6.13
N VAL A 255 -4.23 -27.45 -7.05
CA VAL A 255 -2.78 -27.26 -7.22
C VAL A 255 -2.49 -26.62 -8.57
N SER A 256 -1.52 -25.71 -8.60
CA SER A 256 -1.10 -25.03 -9.83
C SER A 256 0.41 -24.83 -9.83
N SER A 257 1.02 -25.05 -10.99
CA SER A 257 2.43 -24.72 -11.25
C SER A 257 2.53 -23.34 -11.90
N GLY A 258 3.56 -22.57 -11.58
CA GLY A 258 3.87 -21.35 -12.34
C GLY A 258 5.09 -20.60 -11.83
N VAL A 259 5.27 -19.40 -12.36
CA VAL A 259 6.42 -18.53 -12.03
C VAL A 259 6.07 -17.69 -10.81
N GLY A 260 6.85 -17.81 -9.74
CA GLY A 260 6.64 -17.04 -8.51
C GLY A 260 7.01 -17.83 -7.26
N GLU A 261 6.84 -17.21 -6.11
CA GLU A 261 7.02 -17.90 -4.83
C GLU A 261 5.88 -18.88 -4.57
N SER A 262 6.25 -20.07 -4.11
CA SER A 262 5.29 -21.09 -3.69
C SER A 262 4.44 -20.62 -2.51
N GLY A 263 3.13 -20.89 -2.56
CA GLY A 263 2.16 -20.33 -1.63
C GLY A 263 0.95 -21.23 -1.42
N ILE A 264 0.22 -20.97 -0.34
CA ILE A 264 -1.05 -21.64 -0.06
C ILE A 264 -2.09 -20.63 0.42
N ALA A 265 -3.30 -20.77 -0.08
CA ALA A 265 -4.49 -20.12 0.44
C ALA A 265 -5.50 -21.17 0.88
N TYR A 266 -6.26 -20.85 1.92
CA TYR A 266 -7.36 -21.69 2.41
C TYR A 266 -8.68 -20.97 2.20
N ASP A 267 -9.64 -21.66 1.62
CA ASP A 267 -11.03 -21.19 1.52
C ASP A 267 -11.94 -22.36 1.91
N LYS A 268 -12.69 -22.21 3.01
CA LYS A 268 -13.59 -23.25 3.57
C LYS A 268 -13.00 -24.67 3.63
N GLY A 269 -11.73 -24.78 3.99
CA GLY A 269 -11.03 -26.07 4.11
C GLY A 269 -10.53 -26.67 2.80
N VAL A 270 -10.73 -26.00 1.66
CA VAL A 270 -10.06 -26.28 0.38
C VAL A 270 -8.67 -25.64 0.40
N ARG A 271 -7.66 -26.40 -0.07
CA ARG A 271 -6.27 -25.93 -0.17
C ARG A 271 -5.99 -25.48 -1.59
N TYR A 272 -5.72 -24.20 -1.78
CA TYR A 272 -5.25 -23.65 -3.06
C TYR A 272 -3.75 -23.49 -2.98
N ILE A 273 -3.01 -24.38 -3.63
CA ILE A 273 -1.56 -24.45 -3.57
C ILE A 273 -0.98 -24.01 -4.90
N HIS A 274 -0.08 -23.06 -4.83
CA HIS A 274 0.79 -22.69 -5.92
C HIS A 274 2.20 -23.16 -5.61
N PHE A 275 2.86 -23.82 -6.56
CA PHE A 275 4.21 -24.33 -6.39
C PHE A 275 5.10 -23.93 -7.57
N MET A 276 6.37 -23.62 -7.26
CA MET A 276 7.37 -23.22 -8.24
C MET A 276 8.05 -24.43 -8.88
N HIS A 277 8.32 -25.47 -8.09
CA HIS A 277 8.99 -26.69 -8.53
C HIS A 277 8.05 -27.89 -8.53
N TYR A 278 7.50 -28.21 -7.37
CA TYR A 278 6.66 -29.40 -7.22
C TYR A 278 5.70 -29.32 -6.02
N PHE A 279 4.64 -30.10 -6.12
CA PHE A 279 3.77 -30.49 -5.03
C PHE A 279 3.92 -32.00 -4.80
N GLU A 280 3.98 -32.41 -3.53
CA GLU A 280 4.01 -33.80 -3.13
C GLU A 280 2.89 -34.09 -2.13
N LEU A 281 2.22 -35.23 -2.30
CA LEU A 281 1.27 -35.78 -1.36
C LEU A 281 1.76 -37.16 -0.93
N TYR A 282 1.79 -37.38 0.37
CA TYR A 282 2.29 -38.58 1.03
C TYR A 282 1.12 -39.28 1.71
N LYS A 283 0.90 -40.53 1.37
CA LYS A 283 -0.14 -41.37 1.96
C LYS A 283 0.50 -42.47 2.79
N SER A 284 -0.08 -42.73 3.95
CA SER A 284 0.16 -43.92 4.77
C SER A 284 -1.20 -44.51 5.15
N ARG A 285 -1.22 -45.74 5.67
CA ARG A 285 -2.44 -46.45 6.10
C ARG A 285 -3.49 -45.56 6.80
N ASP A 286 -3.07 -44.67 7.71
CA ASP A 286 -3.98 -43.85 8.52
C ASP A 286 -3.73 -42.34 8.45
N ALA A 287 -2.76 -41.89 7.64
CA ALA A 287 -2.40 -40.47 7.58
C ALA A 287 -2.11 -39.99 6.16
N LEU A 288 -2.42 -38.72 5.95
CA LEU A 288 -2.12 -37.98 4.73
C LEU A 288 -1.24 -36.79 5.12
N SER A 289 -0.22 -36.49 4.32
CA SER A 289 0.57 -35.27 4.46
C SER A 289 0.93 -34.69 3.10
N TYR A 290 1.19 -33.40 3.01
CA TYR A 290 1.62 -32.77 1.77
C TYR A 290 2.78 -31.81 1.98
N TYR A 291 3.55 -31.63 0.92
CA TYR A 291 4.63 -30.66 0.85
C TYR A 291 4.61 -29.97 -0.50
N TYR A 292 5.13 -28.76 -0.59
CA TYR A 292 5.27 -28.05 -1.85
C TYR A 292 6.47 -27.12 -1.78
N GLU A 293 7.12 -26.92 -2.93
CA GLU A 293 8.32 -26.10 -3.12
C GLU A 293 8.31 -25.42 -4.47
#